data_AF-A0A6S6XQC6-F1
#
_entry.id   AF-A0A6S6XQC6-F1
#
_cell.length_a   1.000
_cell.length_b   1.000
_cell.length_c   1.000
_cell.angle_alpha   90.00
_cell.angle_beta   90.00
_cell.angle_gamma   90.00
#
_symmetry.space_group_name_H-M   'P 1'
#
loop_
_entity.id
_entity.type
_entity.pdbx_description
1 polymer ?
#
loop_
_entity_poly.entity_id
_entity_poly.type
_entity_poly.pdbx_seq_one_letter_code
_entity_poly.pdbx_strand_id
1 'polypeptide(L)'
;MRLRHRQARIWKGTAFRYDFHKTPIWKILSIIMLGLLLAIGMLRIPQKHVVQGLSMEPTLNEGDNLYYTKFHNPAYGDLIIFQTQNPKYGYMVKRVIGLEGDQISVNADGSVIRNGEPLIEPYIETDKLGNSAMAEVTVEKGKLICSR
;
A
#
# COMPACT_ATOMS: atom_id res chain seq x y z
N MET A 1 0.07 -34.95 -62.55
CA MET A 1 -0.31 -33.82 -61.67
C MET A 1 -1.60 -34.21 -60.93
N ARG A 2 -1.51 -34.72 -59.68
CA ARG A 2 -2.68 -35.23 -58.92
C ARG A 2 -3.40 -34.08 -58.22
N LEU A 3 -4.59 -33.72 -58.71
CA LEU A 3 -5.50 -32.79 -58.03
C LEU A 3 -6.05 -33.45 -56.77
N ARG A 4 -5.59 -33.00 -55.59
CA ARG A 4 -6.20 -33.36 -54.31
C ARG A 4 -7.59 -32.70 -54.25
N HIS A 5 -8.64 -33.48 -54.47
CA HIS A 5 -10.00 -33.07 -54.16
C HIS A 5 -10.10 -32.75 -52.67
N ARG A 6 -10.19 -31.46 -52.33
CA ARG A 6 -10.55 -31.03 -50.97
C ARG A 6 -12.04 -31.28 -50.79
N GLN A 7 -12.41 -32.23 -49.95
CA GLN A 7 -13.81 -32.41 -49.55
C GLN A 7 -14.17 -31.33 -48.52
N ALA A 8 -15.14 -30.48 -48.86
CA ALA A 8 -15.85 -29.67 -47.88
C ALA A 8 -17.02 -30.51 -47.33
N ARG A 9 -17.07 -30.68 -46.00
CA ARG A 9 -18.13 -31.43 -45.32
C ARG A 9 -19.23 -30.45 -44.92
N ILE A 10 -20.47 -30.71 -45.32
CA ILE A 10 -21.62 -29.88 -44.93
C ILE A 10 -21.88 -30.12 -43.44
N TRP A 11 -21.68 -29.09 -42.62
CA TRP A 11 -21.97 -29.13 -41.19
C TRP A 11 -23.47 -28.91 -40.97
N LYS A 12 -24.17 -29.86 -40.35
CA LYS A 12 -25.62 -29.81 -40.06
C LYS A 12 -25.94 -29.23 -38.67
N GLY A 13 -25.03 -28.45 -38.09
CA GLY A 13 -25.27 -27.75 -36.83
C GLY A 13 -25.83 -26.34 -37.06
N THR A 14 -26.37 -25.73 -36.01
CA THR A 14 -26.74 -24.31 -36.02
C THR A 14 -25.50 -23.44 -35.95
N ALA A 15 -25.19 -22.72 -37.03
CA ALA A 15 -24.09 -21.77 -37.05
C ALA A 15 -24.54 -20.48 -36.36
N PHE A 16 -24.06 -20.24 -35.14
CA PHE A 16 -24.31 -18.98 -34.46
C PHE A 16 -23.39 -17.91 -35.03
N ARG A 17 -23.89 -17.17 -36.04
CA ARG A 17 -23.18 -16.04 -36.63
C ARG A 17 -23.47 -14.81 -35.77
N TYR A 18 -22.51 -14.41 -34.96
CA TYR A 18 -22.64 -13.22 -34.11
C TYR A 18 -22.56 -11.95 -34.98
N ASP A 19 -23.70 -11.29 -35.21
CA ASP A 19 -23.80 -10.08 -36.02
C ASP A 19 -23.62 -8.83 -35.15
N PHE A 20 -22.38 -8.31 -35.11
CA PHE A 20 -21.99 -7.15 -34.30
C PHE A 20 -22.81 -5.89 -34.63
N HIS A 21 -23.28 -5.75 -35.88
CA HIS A 21 -23.87 -4.51 -36.40
C HIS A 21 -25.28 -4.20 -35.87
N LYS A 22 -25.95 -5.17 -35.23
CA LYS A 22 -27.28 -5.00 -34.63
C LYS A 22 -27.26 -4.82 -33.11
N THR A 23 -26.07 -4.78 -32.49
CA THR A 23 -26.00 -4.53 -31.06
C THR A 23 -26.27 -3.06 -30.78
N PRO A 24 -27.31 -2.73 -30.01
CA PRO A 24 -27.60 -1.34 -29.71
C PRO A 24 -26.50 -0.74 -28.84
N ILE A 25 -26.10 0.50 -29.14
CA ILE A 25 -24.97 1.21 -28.52
C ILE A 25 -25.08 1.24 -26.98
N TRP A 26 -26.30 1.33 -26.43
CA TRP A 26 -26.52 1.32 -24.98
C TRP A 26 -26.07 0.02 -24.30
N LYS A 27 -26.11 -1.14 -24.99
CA LYS A 27 -25.60 -2.40 -24.44
C LYS A 27 -24.08 -2.35 -24.32
N ILE A 28 -23.39 -1.84 -25.34
CA ILE A 28 -21.95 -1.65 -25.30
C ILE A 28 -21.58 -0.69 -24.16
N LEU A 29 -22.28 0.43 -24.02
CA LEU A 29 -22.09 1.38 -22.92
C LEU A 29 -22.34 0.75 -21.55
N SER A 30 -23.38 -0.08 -21.41
CA SER A 30 -23.67 -0.77 -20.15
C SER A 30 -22.59 -1.78 -19.74
N ILE A 31 -21.98 -2.48 -20.71
CA ILE A 31 -20.88 -3.43 -20.47
C ILE A 31 -19.62 -2.66 -20.04
N ILE A 32 -19.31 -1.54 -20.71
CA ILE A 32 -18.19 -0.68 -20.35
C ILE A 32 -18.40 -0.10 -18.95
N MET A 33 -19.60 0.40 -18.63
CA MET A 33 -19.94 0.96 -17.33
C MET A 33 -19.83 -0.08 -16.22
N LEU A 34 -20.33 -1.30 -16.44
CA LEU A 34 -20.18 -2.41 -15.50
C LEU A 34 -18.70 -2.77 -15.28
N GLY A 35 -17.91 -2.82 -16.36
CA GLY A 35 -16.46 -3.06 -16.27
C GLY A 35 -15.73 -1.98 -15.46
N LEU A 36 -16.09 -0.71 -15.66
CA LEU A 36 -15.52 0.41 -14.92
C LEU A 36 -15.90 0.35 -13.43
N LEU A 37 -17.15 0.04 -13.10
CA LEU A 37 -17.60 -0.13 -11.71
C LEU A 37 -16.85 -1.25 -11.00
N LEU A 38 -16.66 -2.41 -11.66
CA LEU A 38 -15.91 -3.52 -11.11
C LEU A 38 -14.42 -3.15 -10.92
N ALA A 39 -13.82 -2.46 -11.89
CA ALA A 39 -12.44 -2.00 -11.79
C ALA A 39 -12.25 -1.01 -10.63
N ILE A 40 -13.16 -0.04 -10.46
CA ILE A 40 -13.15 0.90 -9.34
C ILE A 40 -13.31 0.14 -8.01
N GLY A 41 -14.20 -0.86 -7.94
CA GLY A 41 -14.36 -1.70 -6.76
C GLY A 41 -13.08 -2.45 -6.37
N MET A 42 -12.37 -3.02 -7.35
CA MET A 42 -11.10 -3.71 -7.12
C MET A 42 -9.99 -2.78 -6.59
N LEU A 43 -9.98 -1.51 -6.97
CA LEU A 43 -9.01 -0.52 -6.48
C LEU A 43 -9.21 -0.16 -5.00
N ARG A 44 -10.35 -0.51 -4.40
CA ARG A 44 -10.67 -0.20 -2.99
C ARG A 44 -10.39 -1.36 -2.03
N ILE A 45 -9.89 -2.50 -2.51
CA ILE A 45 -9.63 -3.66 -1.66
C ILE A 45 -8.36 -3.43 -0.84
N PRO A 46 -8.41 -3.52 0.51
CA PRO A 46 -7.21 -3.41 1.33
C PRO A 46 -6.26 -4.56 1.04
N GLN A 47 -4.97 -4.24 0.94
CA GLN A 47 -3.93 -5.24 0.71
C GLN A 47 -3.51 -5.86 2.03
N LYS A 48 -3.19 -7.15 1.99
CA LYS A 48 -2.69 -7.89 3.14
C LYS A 48 -1.16 -7.92 3.16
N HIS A 49 -0.56 -7.65 4.31
CA HIS A 49 0.87 -7.85 4.58
C HIS A 49 1.03 -8.58 5.92
N VAL A 50 2.06 -9.42 6.06
CA VAL A 50 2.36 -10.11 7.32
C VAL A 50 3.56 -9.42 7.95
N VAL A 51 3.46 -9.08 9.22
CA VAL A 51 4.56 -8.41 9.96
C VAL A 51 5.76 -9.35 10.05
N GLN A 52 6.93 -8.81 9.70
CA GLN A 52 8.21 -9.51 9.78
C GLN A 52 9.12 -8.75 10.76
N GLY A 53 9.59 -9.43 11.81
CA GLY A 53 10.48 -8.87 12.82
C GLY A 53 9.78 -8.21 14.02
N LEU A 54 10.60 -7.75 14.98
CA LEU A 54 10.17 -7.35 16.33
C LEU A 54 10.16 -5.83 16.57
N SER A 55 10.41 -5.01 15.53
CA SER A 55 10.63 -3.57 15.74
C SER A 55 9.41 -2.83 16.26
N MET A 56 8.22 -3.33 15.92
CA MET A 56 6.95 -2.74 16.33
C MET A 56 6.41 -3.35 17.63
N GLU A 57 7.11 -4.27 18.30
CA GLU A 57 6.64 -4.80 19.59
C GLU A 57 6.63 -3.68 20.65
N PRO A 58 5.63 -3.63 21.56
CA PRO A 58 4.51 -4.57 21.70
C PRO A 58 3.28 -4.22 20.85
N THR A 59 3.35 -3.19 19.99
CA THR A 59 2.21 -2.75 19.16
C THR A 59 1.82 -3.81 18.12
N LEU A 60 2.80 -4.43 17.48
CA LEU A 60 2.60 -5.51 16.50
C LEU A 60 3.58 -6.63 16.77
N ASN A 61 3.08 -7.87 16.70
CA ASN A 61 3.88 -9.07 16.88
C ASN A 61 4.25 -9.69 15.53
N GLU A 62 5.33 -10.45 15.51
CA GLU A 62 5.71 -11.20 14.33
C GLU A 62 4.59 -12.17 13.91
N GLY A 63 4.23 -12.15 12.62
CA GLY A 63 3.13 -12.97 12.08
C GLY A 63 1.75 -12.29 12.07
N ASP A 64 1.61 -11.09 12.64
CA ASP A 64 0.35 -10.35 12.58
C ASP A 64 -0.03 -10.00 11.14
N ASN A 65 -1.34 -10.06 10.85
CA ASN A 65 -1.90 -9.73 9.54
C ASN A 65 -2.28 -8.25 9.50
N LEU A 66 -1.55 -7.45 8.73
CA LEU A 66 -1.87 -6.06 8.45
C LEU A 66 -2.69 -5.92 7.19
N TYR A 67 -3.73 -5.09 7.27
CA TYR A 67 -4.54 -4.67 6.14
C TYR A 67 -4.31 -3.19 5.91
N TYR A 68 -3.81 -2.82 4.73
CA TYR A 68 -3.45 -1.43 4.43
C TYR A 68 -4.07 -0.97 3.11
N THR A 69 -4.29 0.33 3.02
CA THR A 69 -4.80 1.02 1.84
C THR A 69 -3.74 1.97 1.30
N LYS A 70 -3.59 2.03 -0.02
CA LYS A 70 -2.59 2.89 -0.67
C LYS A 70 -2.99 4.37 -0.82
N PHE A 71 -4.27 4.67 -0.68
CA PHE A 71 -4.84 5.98 -1.02
C PHE A 71 -5.23 6.80 0.22
N HIS A 72 -4.36 6.81 1.23
CA HIS A 72 -4.56 7.62 2.42
C HIS A 72 -3.37 8.57 2.61
N ASN A 73 -3.67 9.84 2.93
CA ASN A 73 -2.62 10.77 3.31
C ASN A 73 -2.15 10.39 4.73
N PRO A 74 -0.83 10.30 4.96
CA PRO A 74 -0.31 9.93 6.27
C PRO A 74 -0.72 10.97 7.31
N ALA A 75 -1.22 10.48 8.45
CA ALA A 75 -1.52 11.28 9.63
C ALA A 75 -0.60 10.89 10.79
N TYR A 76 -0.57 11.73 11.83
CA TYR A 76 0.17 11.42 13.04
C TYR A 76 -0.32 10.14 13.69
N GLY A 77 0.62 9.28 14.08
CA GLY A 77 0.32 8.01 14.73
C GLY A 77 -0.04 6.88 13.78
N ASP A 78 -0.17 7.13 12.47
CA ASP A 78 -0.41 6.08 11.48
C ASP A 78 0.75 5.08 11.43
N LEU A 79 0.42 3.82 11.20
CA LEU A 79 1.40 2.79 10.87
C LEU A 79 1.54 2.72 9.35
N ILE A 80 2.75 2.99 8.86
CA ILE A 80 3.05 2.95 7.44
C ILE A 80 3.95 1.76 7.12
N ILE A 81 3.78 1.21 5.93
CA ILE A 81 4.63 0.16 5.38
C ILE A 81 5.49 0.80 4.29
N PHE A 82 6.80 0.75 4.42
CA PHE A 82 7.72 1.21 3.37
C PHE A 82 8.75 0.15 3.03
N GLN A 83 9.20 0.19 1.77
CA GLN A 83 10.29 -0.64 1.32
C GLN A 83 11.62 0.00 1.72
N THR A 84 12.48 -0.76 2.38
CA THR A 84 13.82 -0.29 2.70
C THR A 84 14.72 -0.29 1.46
N GLN A 85 15.72 0.59 1.45
CA GLN A 85 16.72 0.64 0.38
C GLN A 85 17.56 -0.64 0.31
N ASN A 86 17.71 -1.34 1.44
CA ASN A 86 18.43 -2.60 1.47
C ASN A 86 17.46 -3.77 1.21
N PRO A 87 17.55 -4.47 0.06
CA PRO A 87 16.61 -5.51 -0.29
C PRO A 87 16.56 -6.67 0.72
N LYS A 88 17.60 -6.83 1.55
CA LYS A 88 17.65 -7.84 2.61
C LYS A 88 16.55 -7.66 3.66
N TYR A 89 16.14 -6.43 3.97
CA TYR A 89 15.13 -6.18 5.00
C TYR A 89 13.72 -5.94 4.45
N GLY A 90 13.52 -5.99 3.12
CA GLY A 90 12.19 -5.97 2.50
C GLY A 90 11.32 -4.78 2.89
N TYR A 91 10.15 -5.07 3.44
CA TYR A 91 9.20 -4.07 3.93
C TYR A 91 9.31 -3.92 5.45
N MET A 92 9.24 -2.68 5.92
CA MET A 92 9.21 -2.35 7.34
C MET A 92 7.93 -1.61 7.68
N VAL A 93 7.44 -1.87 8.88
CA VAL A 93 6.35 -1.11 9.50
C VAL A 93 6.96 -0.14 10.50
N LYS A 94 6.53 1.13 10.44
CA LYS A 94 6.92 2.17 11.40
C LYS A 94 5.73 3.08 11.70
N ARG A 95 5.78 3.80 12.82
CA ARG A 95 4.77 4.79 13.17
C ARG A 95 5.17 6.20 12.75
N VAL A 96 4.27 6.95 12.13
CA VAL A 96 4.50 8.34 11.73
C VAL A 96 4.49 9.25 12.96
N ILE A 97 5.60 9.95 13.20
CA ILE A 97 5.73 10.91 14.30
C ILE A 97 5.89 12.36 13.82
N GLY A 98 6.42 12.56 12.61
CA GLY A 98 6.59 13.88 11.99
C GLY A 98 6.10 13.91 10.55
N LEU A 99 5.33 14.95 10.22
CA LEU A 99 4.86 15.27 8.86
C LEU A 99 5.69 16.42 8.26
N GLU A 100 5.52 16.66 6.95
CA GLU A 100 6.16 17.77 6.25
C GLU A 100 6.03 19.10 7.01
N GLY A 101 7.17 19.76 7.25
CA GLY A 101 7.25 21.03 7.98
C GLY A 101 7.44 20.91 9.49
N ASP A 102 7.28 19.74 10.08
CA ASP A 102 7.54 19.56 11.51
C ASP A 102 9.02 19.70 11.86
N GLN A 103 9.28 20.16 13.07
CA GLN A 103 10.59 20.13 13.72
C GLN A 103 10.60 18.98 14.72
N ILE A 104 11.49 18.01 14.51
CA ILE A 104 11.63 16.84 15.37
C ILE A 104 13.02 16.82 15.97
N SER A 105 13.11 16.67 17.29
CA SER A 105 14.35 16.38 18.01
C SER A 105 14.15 15.18 18.95
N VAL A 106 15.25 14.52 19.32
CA VAL A 106 15.24 13.41 20.27
C VAL A 106 16.21 13.73 21.39
N ASN A 107 15.75 13.63 22.63
CA ASN A 107 16.58 13.81 23.80
C ASN A 107 17.50 12.60 24.03
N ALA A 108 18.49 12.77 24.91
CA ALA A 108 19.42 11.72 25.30
C ALA A 108 18.70 10.43 25.79
N ASP A 109 17.60 10.60 26.53
CA ASP A 109 16.77 9.51 27.08
C ASP A 109 15.83 8.87 26.04
N GLY A 110 15.91 9.28 24.77
CA GLY A 110 15.07 8.77 23.69
C GLY A 110 13.69 9.44 23.60
N SER A 111 13.36 10.40 24.47
CA SER A 111 12.09 11.12 24.37
C SER A 111 12.07 12.05 23.16
N VAL A 112 10.98 12.02 22.40
CA VAL A 112 10.82 12.79 21.17
C VAL A 112 10.14 14.12 21.47
N ILE A 113 10.63 15.19 20.85
CA ILE A 113 10.01 16.51 20.85
C ILE A 113 9.55 16.82 19.43
N ARG A 114 8.29 17.20 19.27
CA ARG A 114 7.72 17.67 18.01
C ARG A 114 7.24 19.11 18.15
N ASN A 115 7.79 20.00 17.32
CA ASN A 115 7.46 21.43 17.30
C ASN A 115 7.59 22.10 18.68
N GLY A 116 8.59 21.69 19.47
CA GLY A 116 8.84 22.19 20.81
C GLY A 116 8.02 21.52 21.93
N GLU A 117 7.08 20.64 21.60
CA GLU A 117 6.28 19.91 22.59
C GLU A 117 6.74 18.45 22.72
N PRO A 118 6.83 17.90 23.94
CA PRO A 118 7.16 16.49 24.14
C PRO A 118 6.05 15.59 23.58
N LEU A 119 6.44 14.63 22.75
CA LEU A 119 5.55 13.62 22.19
C LEU A 119 5.46 12.43 23.14
N ILE A 120 4.23 12.09 23.57
CA ILE A 120 3.99 10.94 24.44
C ILE A 120 3.91 9.67 23.59
N GLU A 121 4.94 8.83 23.68
CA GLU A 121 5.03 7.55 23.00
C GLU A 121 5.00 6.40 24.03
N PRO A 122 3.81 5.95 24.49
CA PRO A 122 3.70 4.97 25.57
C PRO A 122 4.24 3.57 25.21
N TYR A 123 4.53 3.35 23.93
CA TYR A 123 5.11 2.11 23.39
C TYR A 123 6.65 2.15 23.34
N ILE A 124 7.29 3.26 23.73
CA ILE A 124 8.75 3.40 23.79
C ILE A 124 9.20 3.34 25.24
N GLU A 125 10.17 2.47 25.51
CA GLU A 125 10.93 2.51 26.75
C GLU A 125 12.03 3.56 26.66
N THR A 126 12.19 4.36 27.72
CA THR A 126 13.27 5.34 27.83
C THR A 126 14.65 4.68 27.74
N ASP A 127 15.54 5.30 26.97
CA ASP A 127 16.93 4.87 26.84
C ASP A 127 17.70 5.15 28.12
N LYS A 128 18.00 4.08 28.87
CA LYS A 128 18.76 4.15 30.12
C LYS A 128 20.22 4.54 29.91
N LEU A 129 20.76 4.38 28.70
CA LEU A 129 22.15 4.71 28.39
C LEU A 129 22.33 6.18 28.00
N GLY A 130 21.25 6.90 27.67
CA GLY A 130 21.31 8.32 27.38
C GLY A 130 21.98 8.68 26.05
N ASN A 131 22.00 7.77 25.06
CA ASN A 131 22.79 7.94 23.84
C ASN A 131 21.91 8.09 22.59
N SER A 132 20.62 8.34 22.77
CA SER A 132 19.64 8.43 21.68
C SER A 132 19.44 9.85 21.14
N ALA A 133 20.27 10.81 21.57
CA ALA A 133 20.10 12.22 21.22
C ALA A 133 20.20 12.45 19.70
N MET A 134 19.22 13.17 19.17
CA MET A 134 19.19 13.63 17.79
C MET A 134 18.94 15.13 17.78
N ALA A 135 19.78 15.87 17.05
CA ALA A 135 19.58 17.29 16.84
C ALA A 135 18.23 17.55 16.16
N GLU A 136 17.70 18.76 16.33
CA GLU A 136 16.46 19.16 15.68
C GLU A 136 16.60 19.11 14.16
N VAL A 137 15.66 18.44 13.50
CA VAL A 137 15.57 18.30 12.06
C VAL A 137 14.18 18.74 11.60
N THR A 138 14.14 19.57 10.56
CA THR A 138 12.90 19.90 9.86
C THR A 138 12.55 18.84 8.84
N VAL A 139 11.32 18.34 8.87
CA VAL A 139 10.84 17.36 7.89
C VAL A 139 10.67 18.04 6.53
N GLU A 140 11.49 17.62 5.56
CA GLU A 140 11.41 18.13 4.20
C GLU A 140 10.11 17.73 3.48
N LYS A 141 9.81 18.46 2.41
CA LYS A 141 8.65 18.20 1.56
C LYS A 141 8.60 16.78 1.02
N GLY A 142 7.46 16.13 1.19
CA GLY A 142 7.24 14.73 0.79
C GLY A 142 8.01 13.68 1.60
N LYS A 143 8.66 14.06 2.71
CA LYS A 143 9.27 13.13 3.66
C LYS A 143 8.42 13.00 4.92
N LEU A 144 8.66 11.92 5.65
CA LEU A 144 8.06 11.62 6.95
C LEU A 144 9.18 11.24 7.91
N ILE A 145 9.06 11.62 9.18
CA ILE A 145 9.87 11.04 10.25
C ILE A 145 9.03 10.00 10.96
N CYS A 146 9.61 8.82 11.12
CA CYS A 146 8.93 7.66 11.70
C CYS A 146 9.72 7.09 12.88
N SER A 147 8.98 6.60 13.87
CA SER A 147 9.49 5.96 15.07
C SER A 147 9.24 4.45 15.05
N ARG A 148 9.83 3.72 16.01
CA ARG A 148 10.10 2.26 15.96
C ARG A 148 8.94 1.40 15.47
#